data_AF-A0A2U2BZ80-F1
#
_entry.id   AF-A0A2U2BZ80-F1
#
_cell.length_a   1.000
_cell.length_b   1.000
_cell.length_c   1.000
_cell.angle_alpha   90.00
_cell.angle_beta   90.00
_cell.angle_gamma   90.00
#
_symmetry.space_group_name_H-M   'P 1'
#
loop_
_entity.id
_entity.type
_entity.pdbx_description
1 polymer ?
#
loop_
_entity_poly.entity_id
_entity_poly.type
_entity_poly.pdbx_seq_one_letter_code
_entity_poly.pdbx_strand_id
1 'polypeptide(L)' 'MQNSRVERFNGSMRREFFNAYIFSSLDEVRDMAKEWIDDYNYNRPHTILNKLSPVEY' A
#
# COMPACT_ATOMS: atom_id res chain seq x y z
N MET A 1 -11.75 -1.20 -15.28
CA MET A 1 -10.38 -0.69 -15.06
C MET A 1 -10.20 -0.01 -13.70
N GLN A 2 -11.24 0.62 -13.13
CA GLN A 2 -11.14 1.28 -11.82
C GLN A 2 -11.12 0.28 -10.64
N ASN A 3 -11.96 -0.77 -10.67
CA ASN A 3 -12.04 -1.77 -9.59
C ASN A 3 -10.74 -2.55 -9.40
N SER A 4 -10.03 -2.88 -10.49
CA SER A 4 -8.77 -3.64 -10.44
C SER A 4 -7.65 -2.90 -9.68
N ARG A 5 -7.65 -1.56 -9.68
CA ARG A 5 -6.67 -0.76 -8.91
C ARG A 5 -6.96 -0.82 -7.42
N VAL A 6 -8.23 -0.69 -7.06
CA VAL A 6 -8.72 -0.78 -5.66
C VAL A 6 -8.50 -2.19 -5.11
N GLU A 7 -8.79 -3.23 -5.90
CA GLU A 7 -8.57 -4.62 -5.50
C GLU A 7 -7.08 -4.92 -5.25
N ARG A 8 -6.18 -4.43 -6.14
CA ARG A 8 -4.73 -4.58 -5.96
C ARG A 8 -4.24 -3.85 -4.71
N PHE A 9 -4.70 -2.62 -4.49
CA PHE A 9 -4.35 -1.84 -3.30
C PHE A 9 -4.81 -2.57 -2.03
N ASN A 10 -6.08 -2.96 -1.94
CA ASN A 10 -6.64 -3.66 -0.79
C ASN A 10 -5.93 -4.99 -0.53
N GLY A 11 -5.60 -5.73 -1.59
CA GLY A 11 -4.85 -6.98 -1.50
C GLY A 11 -3.44 -6.79 -0.96
N SER A 12 -2.75 -5.72 -1.38
CA SER A 12 -1.39 -5.40 -0.91
C SER A 12 -1.43 -4.92 0.54
N MET A 13 -2.34 -3.99 0.88
CA MET A 13 -2.52 -3.50 2.24
C MET A 13 -2.85 -4.63 3.23
N ARG A 14 -3.67 -5.60 2.83
CA ARG A 14 -3.93 -6.76 3.69
C ARG A 14 -2.67 -7.61 3.94
N ARG A 15 -1.93 -7.96 2.89
CA ARG A 15 -0.81 -8.90 2.99
C ARG A 15 0.47 -8.27 3.53
N GLU A 16 0.75 -7.03 3.14
CA GLU A 16 2.03 -6.36 3.39
C GLU A 16 1.97 -5.41 4.58
N PHE A 17 0.79 -4.92 4.95
CA PHE A 17 0.61 -4.05 6.11
C PHE A 17 -0.09 -4.78 7.25
N PHE A 18 -1.37 -5.13 7.11
CA PHE A 18 -2.14 -5.69 8.23
C PHE A 18 -1.67 -7.07 8.72
N ASN A 19 -1.12 -7.90 7.84
CA ASN A 19 -0.58 -9.22 8.23
C ASN A 19 0.88 -9.17 8.70
N ALA A 20 1.61 -8.09 8.43
CA ALA A 20 3.04 -7.98 8.75
C ALA A 20 3.28 -7.39 10.15
N TYR A 21 2.34 -6.57 10.65
CA TYR A 21 2.47 -5.86 11.92
C TYR A 21 1.36 -6.25 12.89
N ILE A 22 1.72 -6.29 14.17
CA ILE A 22 0.76 -6.36 15.28
C ILE A 22 0.68 -4.96 15.86
N PHE A 23 -0.54 -4.44 15.98
CA PHE A 23 -0.78 -3.09 16.47
C PHE A 23 -1.35 -3.13 17.89
N SER A 24 -0.97 -2.15 18.69
CA SER A 24 -1.38 -1.98 20.08
C SER A 24 -2.49 -0.92 20.24
N SER A 25 -2.68 -0.06 19.24
CA SER A 25 -3.72 0.98 19.25
C SER A 25 -4.19 1.38 17.85
N LEU A 26 -5.37 1.99 17.76
CA LEU A 26 -5.87 2.54 16.48
C LEU A 26 -5.06 3.73 15.98
N ASP A 27 -4.46 4.51 16.88
CA ASP A 27 -3.66 5.67 16.49
C ASP A 27 -2.34 5.23 15.85
N GLU A 28 -1.71 4.20 16.40
CA GLU A 28 -0.56 3.54 15.77
C GLU A 28 -0.89 3.01 14.37
N VAL A 29 -2.03 2.31 14.22
CA VAL A 29 -2.50 1.84 12.90
C VAL A 29 -2.64 3.01 11.92
N ARG A 30 -3.21 4.13 12.35
CA ARG A 30 -3.45 5.30 11.47
C ARG A 30 -2.15 5.94 11.01
N ASP A 31 -1.19 6.10 11.90
CA ASP A 31 0.06 6.77 11.56
C ASP A 31 0.94 5.88 10.68
N MET A 32 1.06 4.59 11.01
CA MET A 32 1.77 3.64 10.16
C MET A 32 1.08 3.43 8.80
N ALA A 33 -0.26 3.48 8.75
CA ALA A 33 -0.98 3.34 7.48
C ALA A 33 -0.75 4.53 6.56
N LYS A 34 -0.63 5.76 7.07
CA LYS A 34 -0.30 6.94 6.24
C LYS A 34 1.06 6.75 5.57
N GLU A 35 2.07 6.39 6.34
CA GLU A 35 3.42 6.13 5.83
C GLU A 35 3.42 5.01 4.80
N TRP A 36 2.72 3.90 5.08
CA TRP A 36 2.62 2.79 4.14
C TRP A 36 1.88 3.16 2.84
N ILE A 37 0.82 3.98 2.91
CA ILE A 37 0.09 4.47 1.73
C ILE A 37 0.99 5.36 0.89
N ASP A 38 1.75 6.26 1.52
CA ASP A 38 2.70 7.13 0.84
C ASP A 38 3.79 6.28 0.17
N ASP A 39 4.36 5.30 0.86
CA ASP A 39 5.34 4.39 0.28
C ASP A 39 4.76 3.56 -0.89
N TYR A 40 3.55 3.02 -0.74
CA TYR A 40 2.85 2.27 -1.77
C TYR A 40 2.62 3.11 -3.04
N ASN A 41 2.30 4.39 -2.87
CA ASN A 41 1.99 5.31 -3.97
C ASN A 41 3.23 5.94 -4.61
N TYR A 42 4.30 6.20 -3.86
CA TYR A 42 5.43 7.00 -4.35
C TYR A 42 6.74 6.21 -4.49
N ASN A 43 6.97 5.18 -3.69
CA ASN A 43 8.28 4.54 -3.59
C ASN A 43 8.29 3.06 -3.99
N ARG A 44 7.13 2.40 -4.01
CA ARG A 44 7.04 0.95 -4.26
C ARG A 44 7.63 0.62 -5.64
N PRO A 45 8.73 -0.15 -5.71
CA PRO A 45 9.29 -0.57 -6.99
C PRO A 45 8.38 -1.64 -7.58
N HIS A 46 7.55 -1.27 -8.55
CA HIS A 46 6.76 -2.24 -9.31
C HIS A 46 7.71 -3.04 -10.22
N THR A 47 8.19 -4.17 -9.71
CA THR A 47 9.14 -5.07 -10.41
C THR A 47 8.59 -5.70 -11.70
N ILE A 48 7.40 -5.31 -12.16
CA ILE A 48 6.75 -5.79 -13.39
C ILE A 48 6.52 -4.63 -14.39
N LEU A 49 6.86 -3.37 -14.05
CA LEU A 49 6.54 -2.21 -14.88
C LEU A 49 7.64 -1.14 -14.91
N ASN A 50 8.89 -1.50 -15.24
CA ASN A 50 9.97 -0.52 -15.48
C ASN A 50 10.14 0.58 -14.39
N LYS A 51 9.77 0.30 -13.12
CA LYS A 51 9.91 1.22 -11.97
C LYS A 51 8.96 2.44 -11.95
N LEU A 52 7.78 2.40 -12.55
CA LEU A 52 6.81 3.51 -12.45
C LEU A 52 5.80 3.28 -11.32
N SER A 53 5.47 4.35 -10.58
CA SER A 53 4.60 4.30 -9.41
C SER A 53 3.12 4.27 -9.82
N PRO A 54 2.18 3.85 -8.95
CA PRO A 54 0.75 3.82 -9.26
C PRO A 54 0.13 5.20 -9.51
N VAL A 55 0.86 6.29 -9.21
CA VAL A 55 0.43 7.68 -9.44
C VAL A 55 0.58 8.08 -10.91
N GLU A 56 1.32 7.31 -11.72
CA GLU A 56 1.59 7.63 -13.12
C GLU A 56 0.61 6.98 -14.13
N TYR A 57 -0.54 6.45 -13.67
CA TYR A 57 -1.61 5.92 -14.54
C TYR A 57 -3.03 6.31 -14.11
#